data_AF-A0AAD4RXH2-F1
#
_entry.id   AF-A0AAD4RXH2-F1
#
_cell.length_a   1.000
_cell.length_b   1.000
_cell.length_c   1.000
_cell.angle_alpha   90.00
_cell.angle_beta   90.00
_cell.angle_gamma   90.00
#
_symmetry.space_group_name_H-M   'P 1'
#
loop_
_entity.id
_entity.type
_entity.pdbx_description
1 polymer ?
#
loop_
_entity_poly.entity_id
_entity_poly.type
_entity_poly.pdbx_seq_one_letter_code
_entity_poly.pdbx_strand_id
1 'polypeptide(L)'
;MVEFIFNKPAGKFTKLLRSSEEHFSINLSMLLKWSPYKTETELMKQFDSIGNHGTKFIIYNLLETDDGENELDFYSDTKDIQLPRAAGAPKVSEKGSSQTIGQEYISNQLLYSLREYLSILYLRPHPVFRIILRGEVVKHHNIADDIKFHEFIRYKPRTAPDSEVVVVKTIGFPKEAPHVNTHGFSVYHKNRLIIPFWRVLNDDDHRGNGVVGVLEADFIEPTLNKQGFKKTAVLEKLELRLKQMTLEYWDLHCGLILSQQLNKKLLEEIQDKKSNEMSRITGVDSPKVGSEGGLFQCHAISLWHFQEKEKLIVLPPIILPPNHEYPLRGSNIITS
;
A
#
# COMPACT_ATOMS: atom_id res chain seq x y z
N MET A 1 -2.56 29.18 27.19
CA MET A 1 -1.62 29.11 26.05
C MET A 1 -0.37 29.91 26.42
N VAL A 2 0.82 29.38 26.16
CA VAL A 2 2.09 30.08 26.40
C VAL A 2 2.61 30.53 25.04
N GLU A 3 2.90 31.82 24.89
CA GLU A 3 3.35 32.39 23.63
C GLU A 3 4.65 33.17 23.80
N PHE A 4 5.57 32.97 22.88
CA PHE A 4 6.84 33.68 22.83
C PHE A 4 6.96 34.41 21.49
N ILE A 5 7.58 35.58 21.51
CA ILE A 5 7.96 36.32 20.30
C ILE A 5 9.48 36.34 20.19
N PHE A 6 10.00 36.00 19.00
CA PHE A 6 11.43 36.05 18.75
C PHE A 6 11.85 37.48 18.43
N ASN A 7 12.63 38.10 19.32
CA ASN A 7 13.20 39.42 19.11
C ASN A 7 14.50 39.26 18.28
N LYS A 8 14.39 39.46 16.96
CA LYS A 8 15.51 39.35 16.02
C LYS A 8 16.75 40.18 16.43
N PRO A 9 16.64 41.49 16.76
CA PRO A 9 17.82 42.28 17.15
C PRO A 9 18.47 41.82 18.47
N ALA A 10 17.69 41.26 19.41
CA ALA A 10 18.23 40.74 20.67
C ALA A 10 18.67 39.26 20.59
N GLY A 11 18.37 38.56 19.49
CA GLY A 11 18.61 37.12 19.33
C GLY A 11 17.91 36.25 20.38
N LYS A 12 16.85 36.76 21.04
CA LYS A 12 16.23 36.11 22.20
C LYS A 12 14.71 36.11 22.09
N PHE A 13 14.10 35.05 22.61
CA PHE A 13 12.66 35.00 22.80
C PHE A 13 12.24 35.85 24.01
N THR A 14 11.20 36.64 23.82
CA THR A 14 10.52 37.38 24.90
C THR A 14 9.09 36.88 25.04
N LYS A 15 8.54 36.99 26.25
CA LYS A 15 7.16 36.57 26.53
C LYS A 15 6.18 37.45 25.73
N LEU A 16 5.20 36.84 25.11
CA LEU A 16 4.09 37.56 24.47
C LEU A 16 2.87 37.50 25.39
N LEU A 17 2.58 38.64 26.03
CA LEU A 17 1.45 38.75 26.95
C LEU A 17 0.19 39.13 26.16
N ARG A 18 -0.71 38.16 25.93
CA ARG A 18 -2.02 38.43 25.29
C ARG A 18 -3.11 38.86 26.27
N SER A 19 -3.01 38.43 27.53
CA SER A 19 -3.97 38.75 28.58
C SER A 19 -3.26 39.39 29.78
N SER A 20 -2.88 38.60 30.77
CA SER A 20 -2.14 39.04 31.96
C SER A 20 -0.86 38.24 32.16
N GLU A 21 0.10 38.85 32.87
CA GLU A 21 1.35 38.19 33.25
C GLU A 21 1.12 36.99 34.20
N GLU A 22 0.08 37.06 35.03
CA GLU A 22 -0.36 35.97 35.90
C GLU A 22 -0.84 34.76 35.08
N HIS A 23 -1.69 34.96 34.08
CA HIS A 23 -2.17 33.88 33.21
C HIS A 23 -1.02 33.23 32.43
N PHE A 24 -0.06 34.03 31.96
CA PHE A 24 1.14 33.50 31.32
C PHE A 24 1.93 32.62 32.28
N SER A 25 2.19 33.11 33.50
CA SER A 25 3.00 32.43 34.50
C SER A 25 2.35 31.14 34.99
N ILE A 26 1.03 31.12 35.19
CA ILE A 26 0.26 29.91 35.53
C ILE A 26 0.38 28.88 34.40
N ASN A 27 0.15 29.27 33.15
CA ASN A 27 0.24 28.35 32.02
C ASN A 27 1.65 27.78 31.83
N LEU A 28 2.68 28.62 31.98
CA LEU A 28 4.07 28.18 31.89
C LEU A 28 4.42 27.23 33.03
N SER A 29 4.04 27.55 34.27
CA SER A 29 4.28 26.66 35.41
C SER A 29 3.58 25.31 35.26
N MET A 30 2.35 25.27 34.74
CA MET A 30 1.66 24.02 34.43
C MET A 30 2.41 23.22 33.37
N LEU A 31 2.86 23.87 32.29
CA LEU A 31 3.64 23.22 31.24
C LEU A 31 4.94 22.64 31.79
N LEU A 32 5.71 23.41 32.57
CA LEU A 32 6.98 22.94 33.14
C LEU A 32 6.81 21.83 34.19
N LYS A 33 5.64 21.77 34.84
CA LYS A 33 5.32 20.73 35.82
C LYS A 33 4.92 19.40 35.18
N TRP A 34 4.16 19.44 34.09
CA TRP A 34 3.53 18.24 33.51
C TRP A 34 4.11 17.79 32.17
N SER A 35 4.91 18.64 31.52
CA SER A 35 5.60 18.29 30.27
C SER A 35 6.96 17.62 30.53
N PRO A 36 7.61 17.06 29.50
CA PRO A 36 8.96 16.52 29.61
C PRO A 36 10.04 17.58 29.92
N TYR A 37 9.73 18.86 29.85
CA TYR A 37 10.68 19.97 30.04
C TYR A 37 10.46 20.62 31.39
N LYS A 38 11.49 20.58 32.25
CA LYS A 38 11.39 21.08 33.63
C LYS A 38 11.75 22.55 33.74
N THR A 39 12.46 23.08 32.75
CA THR A 39 12.90 24.48 32.72
C THR A 39 12.48 25.19 31.44
N GLU A 40 12.31 26.51 31.54
CA GLU A 40 12.04 27.35 30.37
C GLU A 40 13.16 27.20 29.33
N THR A 41 14.43 27.13 29.76
CA THR A 41 15.58 26.93 28.86
C THR A 41 15.48 25.63 28.04
N GLU A 42 15.10 24.51 28.67
CA GLU A 42 14.91 23.22 27.97
C GLU A 42 13.77 23.27 26.96
N LEU A 43 12.67 23.93 27.34
CA LEU A 43 11.52 24.14 26.46
C LEU A 43 11.92 25.01 25.26
N MET A 44 12.63 26.11 25.51
CA MET A 44 13.05 27.04 24.45
C MET A 44 14.00 26.39 23.46
N LYS A 45 14.89 25.50 23.92
CA LYS A 45 15.80 24.72 23.06
C LYS A 45 15.06 23.87 22.01
N GLN A 46 13.78 23.55 22.20
CA GLN A 46 13.01 22.79 21.20
C GLN A 46 12.76 23.58 19.92
N PHE A 47 12.70 24.92 19.99
CA PHE A 47 12.44 25.77 18.83
C PHE A 47 13.65 25.85 17.88
N ASP A 48 14.87 25.67 18.39
CA ASP A 48 16.11 25.74 17.61
C ASP A 48 16.11 24.77 16.41
N SER A 49 15.39 23.65 16.53
CA SER A 49 15.32 22.61 15.50
C SER A 49 14.33 22.88 14.35
N ILE A 50 13.46 23.89 14.45
CA ILE A 50 12.34 24.09 13.50
C ILE A 50 12.73 24.98 12.32
N GLY A 51 13.66 25.91 12.51
CA GLY A 51 14.02 26.93 11.52
C GLY A 51 13.07 28.14 11.55
N ASN A 52 12.88 28.82 10.40
CA ASN A 52 12.11 30.06 10.33
C ASN A 52 10.60 29.87 10.56
N HIS A 53 10.05 28.76 10.08
CA HIS A 53 8.63 28.42 10.18
C HIS A 53 8.47 26.91 10.28
N GLY A 54 7.56 26.45 11.15
CA GLY A 54 7.21 25.04 11.25
C GLY A 54 6.52 24.72 12.57
N THR A 55 6.22 23.45 12.75
CA THR A 55 5.54 22.92 13.93
C THR A 55 6.26 21.66 14.40
N LYS A 56 6.48 21.54 15.70
CA LYS A 56 7.05 20.35 16.33
C LYS A 56 6.03 19.73 17.28
N PHE A 57 5.69 18.47 17.04
CA PHE A 57 4.87 17.68 17.94
C PHE A 57 5.78 16.78 18.76
N ILE A 58 5.56 16.75 20.07
CA ILE A 58 6.24 15.85 21.00
C ILE A 58 5.15 15.04 21.70
N ILE A 59 5.16 13.74 21.46
CA ILE A 59 4.27 12.78 22.10
C ILE A 59 5.14 11.99 23.09
N TYR A 60 4.68 11.87 24.33
CA TYR A 60 5.38 11.21 25.43
C TYR A 60 4.36 10.44 26.27
N ASN A 61 4.86 9.61 27.20
CA ASN A 61 4.06 8.60 27.90
C ASN A 61 3.34 7.69 26.89
N LEU A 62 4.16 7.06 26.04
CA LEU A 62 3.68 6.12 25.03
C LEU A 62 3.02 4.91 25.70
N LEU A 63 2.14 4.25 24.95
CA LEU A 63 1.41 3.10 25.46
C LEU A 63 2.35 1.92 25.74
N GLU A 64 2.20 1.33 26.91
CA GLU A 64 2.80 0.06 27.30
C GLU A 64 1.72 -1.02 27.28
N THR A 65 2.07 -2.22 26.84
CA THR A 65 1.21 -3.40 26.86
C THR A 65 1.07 -3.93 28.29
N ASP A 66 0.12 -4.84 28.50
CA ASP A 66 -0.11 -5.48 29.81
C ASP A 66 1.14 -6.21 30.34
N ASP A 67 2.05 -6.62 29.45
CA ASP A 67 3.32 -7.26 29.78
C ASP A 67 4.43 -6.26 30.16
N GLY A 68 4.15 -4.96 30.14
CA GLY A 68 5.10 -3.88 30.42
C GLY A 68 6.03 -3.53 29.25
N GLU A 69 5.75 -4.04 28.05
CA GLU A 69 6.52 -3.75 26.83
C GLU A 69 5.92 -2.56 26.08
N ASN A 70 6.74 -1.77 25.38
CA ASN A 70 6.21 -0.64 24.59
C ASN A 70 5.41 -1.14 23.38
N GLU A 71 4.29 -0.47 23.06
CA GLU A 71 3.51 -0.74 21.83
C GLU A 71 4.36 -0.53 20.55
N LEU A 72 5.36 0.34 20.62
CA LEU A 72 6.27 0.66 19.53
C LEU A 72 7.68 0.19 19.86
N ASP A 73 8.27 -0.57 18.94
CA ASP A 73 9.65 -1.01 18.99
C ASP A 73 10.56 0.00 18.28
N PHE A 74 11.49 0.57 19.05
CA PHE A 74 12.48 1.55 18.60
C PHE A 74 13.91 0.97 18.50
N TYR A 75 14.08 -0.32 18.83
CA TYR A 75 15.38 -0.93 19.10
C TYR A 75 15.73 -2.02 18.09
N SER A 76 14.77 -2.82 17.61
CA SER A 76 15.05 -3.91 16.66
C SER A 76 15.66 -3.41 15.35
N ASP A 77 15.18 -2.27 14.85
CA ASP A 77 15.77 -1.57 13.71
C ASP A 77 16.02 -0.10 14.07
N THR A 78 17.29 0.28 14.11
CA THR A 78 17.73 1.65 14.40
C THR A 78 17.23 2.69 13.40
N LYS A 79 16.76 2.27 12.23
CA LYS A 79 16.24 3.10 11.15
C LYS A 79 14.72 3.04 11.04
N ASP A 80 14.04 2.22 11.83
CA ASP A 80 12.58 2.07 11.73
C ASP A 80 11.89 2.29 13.08
N ILE A 81 10.57 2.31 13.05
CA ILE A 81 9.71 2.15 14.22
C ILE A 81 8.77 1.01 13.85
N GLN A 82 8.81 -0.07 14.62
CA GLN A 82 8.09 -1.29 14.28
C GLN A 82 7.02 -1.61 15.31
N LEU A 83 6.01 -2.39 14.92
CA LEU A 83 5.16 -3.07 15.88
C LEU A 83 5.87 -4.30 16.43
N PRO A 84 5.88 -4.53 17.76
CA PRO A 84 6.45 -5.71 18.38
C PRO A 84 5.87 -7.00 17.79
N ARG A 85 6.69 -8.05 17.70
CA ARG A 85 6.28 -9.33 17.09
C ARG A 85 5.04 -9.96 17.75
N ALA A 86 4.83 -9.73 19.04
CA ALA A 86 3.67 -10.20 19.78
C ALA A 86 2.34 -9.57 19.32
N ALA A 87 2.38 -8.38 18.69
CA ALA A 87 1.22 -7.65 18.17
C ALA A 87 0.80 -8.07 16.75
N GLY A 88 1.34 -9.19 16.22
CA GLY A 88 0.90 -9.77 14.94
C GLY A 88 1.94 -9.81 13.83
N ALA A 89 3.24 -9.68 14.11
CA ALA A 89 4.26 -9.91 13.09
C ALA A 89 4.28 -11.41 12.69
N PRO A 90 4.51 -11.75 11.41
CA PRO A 90 4.59 -13.13 10.96
C PRO A 90 5.66 -13.90 11.74
N LYS A 91 5.33 -15.10 12.24
CA LYS A 91 6.33 -16.02 12.80
C LYS A 91 7.31 -16.38 11.69
N VAL A 92 8.59 -16.07 11.88
CA VAL A 92 9.66 -16.54 11.00
C VAL A 92 9.82 -18.05 11.26
N SER A 93 9.17 -18.87 10.44
CA SER A 93 9.49 -20.29 10.39
C SER A 93 10.73 -20.47 9.50
N GLU A 94 11.81 -20.99 10.08
CA GLU A 94 13.05 -21.36 9.39
C GLU A 94 12.82 -22.51 8.40
N LYS A 95 12.11 -22.32 7.27
CA LYS A 95 12.03 -23.31 6.19
C LYS A 95 11.90 -22.69 4.79
N GLY A 96 13.02 -22.57 4.08
CA GLY A 96 13.09 -22.57 2.61
C GLY A 96 13.04 -21.21 1.89
N SER A 97 13.86 -21.07 0.84
CA SER A 97 14.13 -19.84 0.05
C SER A 97 12.96 -19.28 -0.76
N SER A 98 11.85 -20.01 -0.92
CA SER A 98 10.64 -19.50 -1.60
C SER A 98 9.70 -18.76 -0.65
N GLN A 99 9.87 -18.90 0.68
CA GLN A 99 9.05 -18.21 1.69
C GLN A 99 9.59 -16.80 2.03
N THR A 100 10.89 -16.57 1.83
CA THR A 100 11.54 -15.27 2.03
C THR A 100 11.02 -14.20 1.05
N ILE A 101 10.80 -14.54 -0.22
CA ILE A 101 10.30 -13.60 -1.24
C ILE A 101 8.87 -13.11 -0.89
N GLY A 102 8.03 -14.01 -0.39
CA GLY A 102 6.69 -13.63 0.08
C GLY A 102 6.73 -12.75 1.33
N GLN A 103 7.63 -13.03 2.28
CA GLN A 103 7.80 -12.25 3.51
C GLN A 103 8.39 -10.86 3.26
N GLU A 104 9.25 -10.72 2.25
CA GLU A 104 9.86 -9.46 1.83
C GLU A 104 8.91 -8.57 1.01
N TYR A 105 7.81 -9.11 0.52
CA TYR A 105 6.87 -8.32 -0.26
C TYR A 105 6.21 -7.24 0.60
N ILE A 106 6.10 -6.04 0.02
CA ILE A 106 5.72 -4.82 0.75
C ILE A 106 4.44 -4.98 1.55
N SER A 107 3.43 -5.71 1.05
CA SER A 107 2.16 -5.91 1.77
C SER A 107 2.32 -6.55 3.15
N ASN A 108 3.30 -7.43 3.32
CA ASN A 108 3.56 -8.08 4.60
C ASN A 108 4.39 -7.20 5.53
N GLN A 109 5.28 -6.38 4.98
CA GLN A 109 6.09 -5.43 5.75
C GLN A 109 5.25 -4.26 6.28
N LEU A 110 4.27 -3.79 5.51
CA LEU A 110 3.32 -2.73 5.92
C LEU A 110 2.58 -3.03 7.23
N LEU A 111 2.44 -4.30 7.59
CA LEU A 111 1.71 -4.71 8.78
C LEU A 111 2.47 -4.35 10.06
N TYR A 112 3.79 -4.15 10.00
CA TYR A 112 4.60 -3.91 11.19
C TYR A 112 5.65 -2.81 11.03
N SER A 113 6.10 -2.47 9.82
CA SER A 113 7.10 -1.42 9.58
C SER A 113 6.44 -0.07 9.29
N LEU A 114 6.74 0.93 10.12
CA LEU A 114 6.31 2.31 9.85
C LEU A 114 7.02 2.87 8.61
N ARG A 115 8.31 2.57 8.41
CA ARG A 115 9.07 3.02 7.24
C ARG A 115 8.39 2.60 5.93
N GLU A 116 8.00 1.33 5.83
CA GLU A 116 7.31 0.82 4.65
C GLU A 116 5.92 1.44 4.50
N TYR A 117 5.19 1.62 5.59
CA TYR A 117 3.89 2.31 5.55
C TYR A 117 4.01 3.77 5.04
N LEU A 118 5.04 4.48 5.50
CA LEU A 118 5.32 5.85 5.07
C LEU A 118 5.75 5.91 3.59
N SER A 119 6.39 4.86 3.06
CA SER A 119 6.86 4.81 1.67
C SER A 119 5.72 4.87 0.65
N ILE A 120 4.56 4.25 0.96
CA ILE A 120 3.39 4.19 0.08
C ILE A 120 2.26 5.15 0.50
N LEU A 121 2.47 5.93 1.57
CA LEU A 121 1.43 6.73 2.21
C LEU A 121 0.74 7.70 1.26
N TYR A 122 1.52 8.22 0.32
CA TYR A 122 1.08 9.14 -0.70
C TYR A 122 1.21 8.49 -2.08
N LEU A 123 0.18 8.67 -2.92
CA LEU A 123 0.20 8.14 -4.28
C LEU A 123 1.28 8.83 -5.12
N ARG A 124 1.36 10.16 -4.99
CA ARG A 124 2.26 11.07 -5.71
C ARG A 124 2.76 12.15 -4.74
N PRO A 125 3.85 11.93 -3.98
CA PRO A 125 4.41 12.97 -3.11
C PRO A 125 4.95 14.14 -3.93
N HIS A 126 4.87 15.34 -3.37
CA HIS A 126 5.43 16.53 -4.01
C HIS A 126 6.98 16.47 -4.01
N PRO A 127 7.69 16.94 -5.06
CA PRO A 127 9.16 16.80 -5.15
C PRO A 127 9.96 17.40 -3.98
N VAL A 128 9.42 18.44 -3.34
CA VAL A 128 10.05 19.13 -2.19
C VAL A 128 9.65 18.49 -0.86
N PHE A 129 8.63 17.62 -0.86
CA PHE A 129 8.17 16.94 0.33
C PHE A 129 9.01 15.69 0.58
N ARG A 130 9.51 15.54 1.80
CA ARG A 130 10.29 14.38 2.23
C ARG A 130 9.86 13.97 3.63
N ILE A 131 9.80 12.66 3.84
CA ILE A 131 9.58 12.06 5.15
C ILE A 131 10.93 11.56 5.64
N ILE A 132 11.32 11.95 6.85
CA ILE A 132 12.55 11.49 7.49
C ILE A 132 12.13 10.73 8.73
N LEU A 133 12.47 9.45 8.77
CA LEU A 133 12.23 8.60 9.93
C LEU A 133 13.59 8.23 10.52
N ARG A 134 13.76 8.39 11.83
CA ARG A 134 15.00 8.00 12.54
C ARG A 134 16.29 8.59 11.92
N GLY A 135 16.20 9.78 11.31
CA GLY A 135 17.33 10.47 10.66
C GLY A 135 17.59 10.08 9.21
N GLU A 136 16.88 9.09 8.66
CA GLU A 136 17.03 8.65 7.27
C GLU A 136 15.78 8.96 6.44
N VAL A 137 15.99 9.46 5.22
CA VAL A 137 14.91 9.76 4.27
C VAL A 137 14.19 8.47 3.90
N VAL A 138 12.87 8.45 4.04
CA VAL A 138 12.02 7.36 3.56
C VAL A 138 11.91 7.49 2.05
N LYS A 139 12.32 6.45 1.32
CA LYS A 139 12.18 6.39 -0.13
C LYS A 139 10.71 6.16 -0.46
N HIS A 140 10.14 7.02 -1.32
CA HIS A 140 8.78 6.81 -1.81
C HIS A 140 8.73 5.55 -2.67
N HIS A 141 7.66 4.79 -2.51
CA HIS A 141 7.40 3.58 -3.26
C HIS A 141 6.02 3.69 -3.93
N ASN A 142 5.99 3.64 -5.26
CA ASN A 142 4.75 3.62 -6.02
C ASN A 142 4.34 2.18 -6.32
N ILE A 143 3.26 1.72 -5.68
CA ILE A 143 2.76 0.35 -5.86
C ILE A 143 2.45 0.04 -7.34
N ALA A 144 2.05 1.03 -8.13
CA ALA A 144 1.75 0.82 -9.55
C ALA A 144 3.00 0.40 -10.36
N ASP A 145 4.19 0.79 -9.91
CA ASP A 145 5.44 0.44 -10.60
C ASP A 145 5.72 -1.05 -10.47
N ASP A 146 5.23 -1.73 -9.43
CA ASP A 146 5.41 -3.16 -9.16
C ASP A 146 4.36 -4.07 -9.81
N ILE A 147 3.53 -3.49 -10.69
CA ILE A 147 2.49 -4.23 -11.40
C ILE A 147 3.00 -4.58 -12.81
N LYS A 148 3.00 -5.87 -13.16
CA LYS A 148 3.19 -6.39 -14.51
C LYS A 148 1.85 -6.71 -15.17
N PHE A 149 1.86 -6.75 -16.51
CA PHE A 149 0.66 -6.95 -17.34
C PHE A 149 -0.45 -5.93 -17.02
N HIS A 150 -0.06 -4.69 -16.72
CA HIS A 150 -0.98 -3.70 -16.23
C HIS A 150 -2.02 -3.32 -17.28
N GLU A 151 -3.28 -3.23 -16.86
CA GLU A 151 -4.34 -2.59 -17.62
C GLU A 151 -4.83 -1.34 -16.87
N PHE A 152 -5.23 -0.33 -17.64
CA PHE A 152 -5.83 0.88 -17.09
C PHE A 152 -7.34 0.82 -17.29
N ILE A 153 -8.09 0.65 -16.21
CA ILE A 153 -9.54 0.64 -16.25
C ILE A 153 -10.06 1.98 -15.75
N ARG A 154 -10.80 2.69 -16.61
CA ARG A 154 -11.52 3.91 -16.23
C ARG A 154 -12.86 3.54 -15.62
N TYR A 155 -13.10 3.98 -14.39
CA TYR A 155 -14.40 3.86 -13.73
C TYR A 155 -15.01 5.24 -13.54
N LYS A 156 -16.24 5.43 -14.04
CA LYS A 156 -17.06 6.63 -13.83
C LYS A 156 -18.25 6.27 -12.92
N PRO A 157 -18.24 6.66 -11.63
CA PRO A 157 -19.39 6.45 -10.77
C PRO A 157 -20.55 7.34 -11.24
N ARG A 158 -21.76 6.79 -11.28
CA ARG A 158 -22.98 7.53 -11.68
C ARG A 158 -23.49 8.37 -10.51
N THR A 159 -22.70 9.34 -10.07
CA THR A 159 -23.03 10.25 -8.95
C THR A 159 -23.16 11.65 -9.53
N ALA A 160 -24.39 12.07 -9.85
CA ALA A 160 -24.75 13.34 -10.50
C ALA A 160 -24.28 13.50 -11.98
N PRO A 161 -25.06 14.19 -12.83
CA PRO A 161 -24.82 14.28 -14.28
C PRO A 161 -23.52 15.03 -14.69
N ASP A 162 -22.93 15.83 -13.80
CA ASP A 162 -21.77 16.69 -14.11
C ASP A 162 -20.45 16.30 -13.41
N SER A 163 -20.39 15.18 -12.67
CA SER A 163 -19.12 14.77 -12.03
C SER A 163 -18.32 13.83 -12.94
N GLU A 164 -17.31 14.36 -13.61
CA GLU A 164 -16.30 13.60 -14.34
C GLU A 164 -15.26 12.99 -13.39
N VAL A 165 -15.69 12.15 -12.45
CA VAL A 165 -14.74 11.44 -11.60
C VAL A 165 -14.25 10.21 -12.35
N VAL A 166 -13.19 10.38 -13.16
CA VAL A 166 -12.49 9.29 -13.83
C VAL A 166 -11.49 8.69 -12.85
N VAL A 167 -11.79 7.51 -12.33
CA VAL A 167 -10.82 6.74 -11.55
C VAL A 167 -9.95 5.96 -12.52
N VAL A 168 -8.68 6.33 -12.64
CA VAL A 168 -7.68 5.50 -13.32
C VAL A 168 -7.28 4.39 -12.37
N LYS A 169 -7.63 3.15 -12.73
CA LYS A 169 -7.26 1.95 -11.97
C LYS A 169 -6.15 1.26 -12.71
N THR A 170 -4.96 1.21 -12.12
CA THR A 170 -3.95 0.25 -12.57
C THR A 170 -4.33 -1.09 -11.96
N ILE A 171 -4.61 -2.09 -12.79
CA ILE A 171 -4.84 -3.47 -12.34
C ILE A 171 -3.79 -4.37 -12.98
N GLY A 172 -3.31 -5.35 -12.24
CA GLY A 172 -2.44 -6.36 -12.81
C GLY A 172 -1.95 -7.38 -11.80
N PHE A 173 -0.82 -8.00 -12.12
CA PHE A 173 -0.16 -8.94 -11.23
C PHE A 173 1.10 -8.30 -10.64
N PRO A 174 1.46 -8.59 -9.38
CA PRO A 174 2.78 -8.23 -8.85
C PRO A 174 3.89 -8.75 -9.76
N LYS A 175 4.98 -8.01 -9.92
CA LYS A 175 6.15 -8.47 -10.70
C LYS A 175 6.64 -9.83 -10.22
N GLU A 176 6.66 -10.01 -8.91
CA GLU A 176 7.09 -11.20 -8.19
C GLU A 176 6.06 -12.33 -8.24
N ALA A 177 4.86 -12.11 -8.81
CA ALA A 177 3.87 -13.16 -9.00
C ALA A 177 4.46 -14.28 -9.89
N PRO A 178 4.24 -15.56 -9.54
CA PRO A 178 3.27 -16.06 -8.56
C PRO A 178 3.87 -16.36 -7.18
N HIS A 179 5.09 -15.89 -6.88
CA HIS A 179 5.80 -16.19 -5.63
C HIS A 179 5.28 -15.39 -4.42
N VAL A 180 4.37 -14.45 -4.67
CA VAL A 180 3.76 -13.58 -3.67
C VAL A 180 2.25 -13.81 -3.64
N ASN A 181 1.72 -14.04 -2.44
CA ASN A 181 0.27 -14.22 -2.21
C ASN A 181 -0.40 -12.90 -1.79
N THR A 182 -0.18 -11.84 -2.56
CA THR A 182 -0.81 -10.54 -2.32
C THR A 182 -1.85 -10.28 -3.39
N HIS A 183 -3.04 -9.89 -2.95
CA HIS A 183 -4.14 -9.55 -3.82
C HIS A 183 -4.98 -8.45 -3.18
N GLY A 184 -5.72 -7.71 -4.00
CA GLY A 184 -6.59 -6.61 -3.58
C GLY A 184 -6.13 -5.24 -4.06
N PHE A 185 -6.89 -4.22 -3.65
CA PHE A 185 -6.73 -2.86 -4.16
C PHE A 185 -6.19 -1.90 -3.11
N SER A 186 -5.11 -1.19 -3.42
CA SER A 186 -4.64 -0.06 -2.63
C SER A 186 -5.43 1.19 -3.01
N VAL A 187 -6.27 1.67 -2.09
CA VAL A 187 -7.22 2.77 -2.30
C VAL A 187 -6.72 4.05 -1.65
N TYR A 188 -6.60 5.09 -2.46
CA TYR A 188 -6.22 6.44 -2.07
C TYR A 188 -7.43 7.38 -2.09
N HIS A 189 -7.37 8.45 -1.31
CA HIS A 189 -8.31 9.56 -1.34
C HIS A 189 -7.52 10.86 -1.19
N LYS A 190 -7.63 11.77 -2.15
CA LYS A 190 -6.88 13.03 -2.22
C LYS A 190 -5.39 12.82 -1.98
N ASN A 191 -4.79 11.95 -2.78
CA ASN A 191 -3.38 11.56 -2.71
C ASN A 191 -2.95 10.82 -1.41
N ARG A 192 -3.85 10.50 -0.47
CA ARG A 192 -3.54 9.79 0.79
C ARG A 192 -4.09 8.37 0.78
N LEU A 193 -3.25 7.39 1.10
CA LEU A 193 -3.67 5.99 1.25
C LEU A 193 -4.74 5.87 2.34
N ILE A 194 -5.84 5.16 2.09
CA ILE A 194 -6.89 4.89 3.08
C ILE A 194 -6.91 3.41 3.44
N ILE A 195 -6.89 2.53 2.44
CA ILE A 195 -6.89 1.07 2.64
C ILE A 195 -5.80 0.46 1.75
N PRO A 196 -4.72 -0.12 2.31
CA PRO A 196 -3.77 -0.92 1.54
C PRO A 196 -4.35 -2.28 1.19
N PHE A 197 -4.12 -2.76 -0.04
CA PHE A 197 -4.46 -4.13 -0.46
C PHE A 197 -5.86 -4.61 -0.03
N TRP A 198 -6.88 -3.77 -0.21
CA TRP A 198 -8.26 -4.07 0.12
C TRP A 198 -8.71 -5.32 -0.63
N ARG A 199 -8.87 -6.42 0.11
CA ARG A 199 -9.37 -7.69 -0.41
C ARG A 199 -10.85 -7.55 -0.72
N VAL A 200 -11.17 -7.56 -2.00
CA VAL A 200 -12.55 -7.48 -2.49
C VAL A 200 -13.13 -8.86 -2.77
N LEU A 201 -12.30 -9.89 -2.98
CA LEU A 201 -12.76 -11.28 -3.10
C LEU A 201 -12.62 -12.01 -1.77
N ASN A 202 -13.38 -13.10 -1.61
CA ASN A 202 -13.25 -13.98 -0.47
C ASN A 202 -11.99 -14.86 -0.65
N ASP A 203 -11.31 -15.18 0.45
CA ASP A 203 -10.06 -15.95 0.43
C ASP A 203 -10.22 -17.39 -0.13
N ASP A 204 -11.46 -17.91 -0.18
CA ASP A 204 -11.76 -19.25 -0.70
C ASP A 204 -11.77 -19.33 -2.23
N ASP A 205 -11.80 -18.19 -2.94
CA ASP A 205 -11.81 -18.19 -4.40
C ASP A 205 -10.37 -18.17 -4.94
N HIS A 206 -9.93 -19.28 -5.55
CA HIS A 206 -8.65 -19.31 -6.26
C HIS A 206 -8.63 -18.38 -7.47
N ARG A 207 -9.81 -18.01 -7.97
CA ARG A 207 -9.98 -17.09 -9.10
C ARG A 207 -9.78 -15.65 -8.63
N GLY A 208 -8.90 -14.92 -9.30
CA GLY A 208 -8.56 -13.54 -8.92
C GLY A 208 -7.45 -13.41 -7.89
N ASN A 209 -6.90 -14.52 -7.39
CA ASN A 209 -5.75 -14.50 -6.51
C ASN A 209 -4.52 -13.90 -7.20
N GLY A 210 -3.72 -13.13 -6.48
CA GLY A 210 -2.58 -12.43 -7.04
C GLY A 210 -2.92 -11.18 -7.87
N VAL A 211 -4.20 -10.88 -8.11
CA VAL A 211 -4.57 -9.62 -8.80
C VAL A 211 -4.47 -8.47 -7.81
N VAL A 212 -3.66 -7.48 -8.14
CA VAL A 212 -3.49 -6.24 -7.38
C VAL A 212 -3.95 -5.05 -8.20
N GLY A 213 -4.37 -3.99 -7.52
CA GLY A 213 -4.61 -2.74 -8.21
C GLY A 213 -4.44 -1.51 -7.33
N VAL A 214 -4.33 -0.37 -7.98
CA VAL A 214 -4.20 0.94 -7.33
C VAL A 214 -5.30 1.85 -7.86
N LEU A 215 -6.00 2.55 -6.97
CA LEU A 215 -7.01 3.53 -7.36
C LEU A 215 -7.08 4.72 -6.41
N GLU A 216 -7.47 5.87 -6.96
CA GLU A 216 -7.81 7.09 -6.21
C GLU A 216 -9.34 7.30 -6.26
N ALA A 217 -9.98 7.32 -5.09
CA ALA A 217 -11.42 7.34 -4.93
C ALA A 217 -11.89 8.60 -4.18
N ASP A 218 -11.82 9.75 -4.86
CA ASP A 218 -12.15 11.06 -4.26
C ASP A 218 -13.65 11.28 -4.02
N PHE A 219 -14.49 10.47 -4.66
CA PHE A 219 -15.95 10.53 -4.58
C PHE A 219 -16.54 9.81 -3.36
N ILE A 220 -15.72 9.09 -2.59
CA ILE A 220 -16.11 8.44 -1.33
C ILE A 220 -15.40 9.10 -0.16
N GLU A 221 -16.10 9.23 0.97
CA GLU A 221 -15.56 9.87 2.15
C GLU A 221 -14.91 8.85 3.09
N PRO A 222 -13.68 9.11 3.57
CA PRO A 222 -13.06 8.28 4.58
C PRO A 222 -13.77 8.38 5.94
N THR A 223 -13.56 7.38 6.80
CA THR A 223 -13.96 7.39 8.21
C THR A 223 -13.17 8.42 9.02
N LEU A 224 -13.60 8.68 10.26
CA LEU A 224 -12.93 9.65 11.15
C LEU A 224 -11.43 9.39 11.33
N ASN A 225 -11.04 8.13 11.49
CA ASN A 225 -9.65 7.69 11.63
C ASN A 225 -8.90 7.54 10.29
N LYS A 226 -9.57 7.71 9.15
CA LYS A 226 -9.02 7.60 7.78
C LYS A 226 -8.36 6.24 7.47
N GLN A 227 -8.83 5.17 8.10
CA GLN A 227 -8.40 3.78 7.83
C GLN A 227 -9.50 2.95 7.13
N GLY A 228 -10.54 3.62 6.64
CA GLY A 228 -11.66 3.01 5.95
C GLY A 228 -12.55 4.07 5.33
N PHE A 229 -13.64 3.65 4.70
CA PHE A 229 -14.64 4.53 4.11
C PHE A 229 -15.97 4.45 4.84
N LYS A 230 -16.72 5.54 4.81
CA LYS A 230 -18.09 5.57 5.32
C LYS A 230 -18.95 4.60 4.51
N LYS A 231 -19.71 3.74 5.19
CA LYS A 231 -20.64 2.81 4.56
C LYS A 231 -21.74 3.58 3.84
N THR A 232 -21.73 3.53 2.51
CA THR A 232 -22.68 4.20 1.62
C THR A 232 -22.99 3.28 0.45
N ALA A 233 -24.15 3.46 -0.18
CA ALA A 233 -24.52 2.70 -1.39
C ALA A 233 -23.51 2.91 -2.55
N VAL A 234 -22.79 4.04 -2.56
CA VAL A 234 -21.73 4.32 -3.55
C VAL A 234 -20.50 3.45 -3.29
N LEU A 235 -20.10 3.28 -2.02
CA LEU A 235 -19.02 2.39 -1.63
C LEU A 235 -19.33 0.93 -1.98
N GLU A 236 -20.56 0.46 -1.71
CA GLU A 236 -21.00 -0.90 -2.04
C GLU A 236 -20.96 -1.15 -3.55
N LYS A 237 -21.40 -0.17 -4.36
CA LYS A 237 -21.28 -0.24 -5.84
C LYS A 237 -19.83 -0.28 -6.30
N LEU A 238 -18.95 0.49 -5.66
CA LEU A 238 -17.51 0.45 -5.95
C LEU A 238 -16.94 -0.93 -5.64
N GLU A 239 -17.22 -1.48 -4.45
CA GLU A 239 -16.77 -2.81 -4.04
C GLU A 239 -17.23 -3.89 -5.03
N LEU A 240 -18.51 -3.88 -5.41
CA LEU A 240 -19.05 -4.80 -6.41
C LEU A 240 -18.34 -4.66 -7.76
N ARG A 241 -18.05 -3.43 -8.21
CA ARG A 241 -17.32 -3.23 -9.47
C ARG A 241 -15.87 -3.69 -9.36
N LEU A 242 -15.21 -3.48 -8.21
CA LEU A 242 -13.84 -3.97 -7.98
C LEU A 242 -13.79 -5.50 -8.06
N LYS A 243 -14.74 -6.20 -7.43
CA LYS A 243 -14.90 -7.67 -7.56
C LYS A 243 -14.99 -8.09 -9.03
N GLN A 244 -15.88 -7.45 -9.78
CA GLN A 244 -16.10 -7.77 -11.19
C GLN A 244 -14.85 -7.55 -12.03
N MET A 245 -14.15 -6.42 -11.86
CA MET A 245 -12.92 -6.12 -12.60
C MET A 245 -11.80 -7.09 -12.27
N THR A 246 -11.66 -7.53 -11.01
CA THR A 246 -10.68 -8.55 -10.63
C THR A 246 -10.91 -9.84 -11.40
N LEU A 247 -12.17 -10.29 -11.48
CA LEU A 247 -12.53 -11.52 -12.20
C LEU A 247 -12.35 -11.36 -13.71
N GLU A 248 -12.84 -10.26 -14.30
CA GLU A 248 -12.66 -9.92 -15.72
C GLU A 248 -11.17 -9.94 -16.12
N TYR A 249 -10.32 -9.29 -15.33
CA TYR A 249 -8.88 -9.25 -15.57
C TYR A 249 -8.23 -10.63 -15.42
N TRP A 250 -8.56 -11.36 -14.35
CA TRP A 250 -8.02 -12.69 -14.10
C TRP A 250 -8.36 -13.67 -15.23
N ASP A 251 -9.60 -13.70 -15.70
CA ASP A 251 -10.03 -14.60 -16.77
C ASP A 251 -9.25 -14.36 -18.08
N LEU A 252 -8.94 -13.10 -18.37
CA LEU A 252 -8.21 -12.70 -19.56
C LEU A 252 -6.70 -12.97 -19.44
N HIS A 253 -6.12 -12.85 -18.25
CA HIS A 253 -4.66 -12.78 -18.08
C HIS A 253 -4.05 -13.93 -17.26
N CYS A 254 -4.84 -14.80 -16.62
CA CYS A 254 -4.30 -15.90 -15.80
C CYS A 254 -3.38 -16.84 -16.60
N GLY A 255 -3.64 -17.05 -17.89
CA GLY A 255 -2.78 -17.81 -18.80
C GLY A 255 -1.38 -17.23 -18.98
N LEU A 256 -1.19 -15.92 -18.79
CA LEU A 256 0.12 -15.27 -18.88
C LEU A 256 1.02 -15.64 -17.70
N ILE A 257 0.45 -15.80 -16.49
CA ILE A 257 1.20 -16.28 -15.33
C ILE A 257 1.55 -17.76 -15.51
N LEU A 258 0.57 -18.58 -15.91
CA LEU A 258 0.77 -20.02 -16.08
C LEU A 258 1.83 -20.32 -17.16
N SER A 259 1.82 -19.58 -18.27
CA SER A 259 2.83 -19.71 -19.33
C SER A 259 4.22 -19.25 -18.89
N GLN A 260 4.35 -18.18 -18.08
CA GLN A 260 5.63 -17.79 -17.48
C GLN A 260 6.20 -18.89 -16.57
N GLN A 261 5.37 -19.54 -15.76
CA GLN A 261 5.80 -20.64 -14.91
C GLN A 261 6.28 -21.85 -15.72
N LEU A 262 5.55 -22.21 -16.79
CA LEU A 262 5.92 -23.33 -17.65
C LEU A 262 7.24 -23.08 -18.39
N ASN A 263 7.41 -21.88 -18.93
CA ASN A 263 8.65 -21.49 -19.60
C ASN A 263 9.85 -21.47 -18.64
N LYS A 264 9.65 -21.01 -17.40
CA LYS A 264 10.69 -21.03 -16.37
C LYS A 264 11.09 -22.47 -16.00
N LYS A 265 10.11 -23.35 -15.78
CA LYS A 265 10.37 -24.79 -15.54
C LYS A 265 11.11 -25.45 -16.69
N LEU A 266 10.69 -25.18 -17.94
CA LEU A 266 11.38 -25.69 -19.13
C LEU A 266 12.83 -25.18 -19.22
N LEU A 267 13.08 -23.92 -18.87
CA LEU A 267 14.44 -23.35 -18.85
C LEU A 267 15.31 -23.96 -17.74
N GLU A 268 14.74 -24.16 -16.55
CA GLU A 268 15.39 -24.85 -15.42
C GLU A 268 15.72 -26.32 -15.79
N GLU A 269 14.78 -27.04 -16.42
CA GLU A 269 15.01 -28.40 -16.91
C GLU A 269 16.09 -28.48 -18.01
N ILE A 270 16.18 -27.47 -18.89
CA ILE A 270 17.22 -27.39 -19.91
C ILE A 270 18.59 -27.09 -19.28
N GLN A 271 18.64 -26.25 -18.25
CA GLN A 271 19.87 -25.96 -17.50
C GLN A 271 20.34 -27.16 -16.67
N ASP A 272 19.43 -27.89 -16.04
CA ASP A 272 19.74 -29.12 -15.28
C ASP A 272 20.14 -30.29 -16.19
N LYS A 273 19.60 -30.36 -17.42
CA LYS A 273 20.08 -31.30 -18.44
C LYS A 273 21.48 -30.95 -18.92
N LYS A 274 21.77 -29.66 -19.17
CA LYS A 274 23.11 -29.21 -19.56
C LYS A 274 24.16 -29.41 -18.46
N SER A 275 23.82 -29.19 -17.19
CA SER A 275 24.73 -29.41 -16.06
C SER A 275 25.01 -30.90 -15.83
N ASN A 276 24.00 -31.76 -16.01
CA ASN A 276 24.15 -33.22 -15.98
C ASN A 276 24.86 -33.81 -17.20
N GLU A 277 24.79 -33.17 -18.37
CA GLU A 277 25.62 -33.53 -19.52
C GLU A 277 27.08 -33.14 -19.29
N MET A 278 27.34 -31.95 -18.71
CA MET A 278 28.71 -31.49 -18.42
C MET A 278 29.42 -32.35 -17.38
N SER A 279 28.68 -32.90 -16.40
CA SER A 279 29.23 -33.82 -15.40
C SER A 279 29.41 -35.25 -15.89
N ARG A 280 28.81 -35.63 -17.03
CA ARG A 280 29.04 -36.92 -17.70
C ARG A 280 30.23 -36.88 -18.68
N ILE A 281 30.69 -35.69 -19.08
CA ILE A 281 31.77 -35.53 -20.07
C ILE A 281 33.17 -35.45 -19.41
N THR A 282 33.29 -35.43 -18.08
CA THR A 282 34.61 -35.41 -17.40
C THR A 282 35.23 -36.80 -17.16
N GLY A 283 34.77 -37.83 -17.88
CA GLY A 283 35.40 -39.13 -17.92
C GLY A 283 35.66 -39.59 -19.35
N VAL A 284 36.95 -39.77 -19.68
CA VAL A 284 37.52 -40.48 -20.84
C VAL A 284 38.05 -39.60 -21.99
N ASP A 285 39.25 -40.00 -22.42
CA ASP A 285 40.31 -39.34 -23.17
C ASP A 285 39.97 -38.73 -24.54
N SER A 286 40.81 -37.74 -24.91
CA SER A 286 40.86 -37.08 -26.22
C SER A 286 41.19 -38.04 -27.37
N PRO A 287 40.68 -37.77 -28.59
CA PRO A 287 41.61 -37.43 -29.68
C PRO A 287 41.11 -36.34 -30.66
N LYS A 288 42.04 -35.91 -31.52
CA LYS A 288 42.01 -34.77 -32.46
C LYS A 288 41.20 -34.99 -33.76
N VAL A 289 40.89 -33.84 -34.39
CA VAL A 289 40.65 -33.54 -35.83
C VAL A 289 39.20 -33.61 -36.35
N GLY A 290 38.79 -32.55 -37.07
CA GLY A 290 37.77 -32.62 -38.13
C GLY A 290 36.86 -31.39 -38.27
N SER A 291 37.04 -30.64 -39.36
CA SER A 291 36.18 -29.53 -39.82
C SER A 291 34.77 -29.99 -40.18
N GLU A 292 33.75 -29.15 -39.95
CA GLU A 292 32.76 -28.66 -40.93
C GLU A 292 31.41 -28.23 -40.30
N GLY A 293 30.95 -27.05 -40.73
CA GLY A 293 29.56 -26.65 -41.01
C GLY A 293 28.42 -27.02 -40.04
N GLY A 294 27.79 -26.01 -39.45
CA GLY A 294 26.48 -26.18 -38.82
C GLY A 294 25.95 -24.94 -38.11
N LEU A 295 25.53 -23.94 -38.88
CA LEU A 295 24.82 -22.76 -38.39
C LEU A 295 23.42 -23.19 -37.89
N PHE A 296 23.25 -23.42 -36.59
CA PHE A 296 21.92 -23.57 -36.00
C PHE A 296 21.32 -22.20 -35.68
N GLN A 297 20.51 -21.73 -36.62
CA GLN A 297 19.70 -20.52 -36.53
C GLN A 297 18.47 -20.80 -35.65
N CYS A 298 18.54 -20.48 -34.36
CA CYS A 298 17.35 -20.41 -33.53
C CYS A 298 16.52 -19.21 -33.99
N HIS A 299 15.36 -19.47 -34.60
CA HIS A 299 14.34 -18.46 -34.84
C HIS A 299 13.91 -17.87 -33.50
N ALA A 300 14.35 -16.65 -33.23
CA ALA A 300 13.75 -15.81 -32.22
C ALA A 300 12.27 -15.59 -32.61
N ILE A 301 11.36 -16.23 -31.88
CA ILE A 301 9.95 -15.88 -31.95
C ILE A 301 9.86 -14.46 -31.39
N SER A 302 9.59 -13.55 -32.31
CA SER A 302 9.42 -12.12 -32.15
C SER A 302 8.63 -11.75 -30.89
N LEU A 303 9.29 -10.93 -30.05
CA LEU A 303 8.66 -10.07 -29.05
C LEU A 303 7.50 -9.32 -29.71
N TRP A 304 6.27 -9.68 -29.36
CA TRP A 304 5.12 -8.89 -29.69
C TRP A 304 5.22 -7.56 -28.94
N HIS A 305 5.37 -6.50 -29.72
CA HIS A 305 5.19 -5.11 -29.34
C HIS A 305 3.85 -4.96 -28.60
N PHE A 306 3.88 -4.82 -27.28
CA PHE A 306 2.72 -4.45 -26.49
C PHE A 306 2.58 -2.93 -26.55
N GLN A 307 1.80 -2.47 -27.51
CA GLN A 307 1.36 -1.07 -27.61
C GLN A 307 0.38 -0.79 -26.46
N GLU A 308 0.70 0.23 -25.66
CA GLU A 308 -0.14 0.79 -24.62
C GLU A 308 -1.48 1.24 -25.23
N LYS A 309 -2.53 0.42 -25.04
CA LYS A 309 -3.89 0.73 -25.50
C LYS A 309 -4.77 1.02 -24.29
N GLU A 310 -5.12 2.28 -24.12
CA GLU A 310 -6.26 2.67 -23.29
C GLU A 310 -7.54 2.03 -23.86
N LYS A 311 -8.15 1.08 -23.15
CA LYS A 311 -9.46 0.55 -23.52
C LYS A 311 -10.55 1.39 -22.85
N LEU A 312 -11.28 2.17 -23.66
CA LEU A 312 -12.53 2.79 -23.27
C LEU A 312 -13.66 1.76 -23.42
N ILE A 313 -14.17 1.22 -22.33
CA ILE A 313 -15.35 0.35 -22.35
C ILE A 313 -16.53 1.15 -21.77
N VAL A 314 -17.45 1.56 -22.66
CA VAL A 314 -18.74 2.16 -22.29
C VAL A 314 -19.80 1.06 -22.42
N LEU A 315 -20.43 0.65 -21.30
CA LEU A 315 -21.47 -0.38 -21.30
C LEU A 315 -22.89 0.23 -21.30
N PRO A 316 -23.87 -0.40 -21.99
CA PRO A 316 -25.27 0.05 -22.03
C PRO A 316 -26.02 -0.23 -20.72
N PRO A 317 -27.17 0.45 -20.48
CA PRO A 317 -27.91 0.33 -19.22
C PRO A 317 -28.59 -1.03 -19.05
N ILE A 318 -28.51 -1.55 -17.83
CA ILE A 318 -29.24 -2.75 -17.37
C ILE A 318 -30.73 -2.42 -17.32
N ILE A 319 -31.53 -3.11 -18.15
CA ILE A 319 -33.00 -3.10 -18.06
C ILE A 319 -33.38 -4.10 -16.97
N LEU A 320 -33.94 -3.62 -15.86
CA LEU A 320 -34.57 -4.47 -14.86
C LEU A 320 -35.97 -4.88 -15.35
N PRO A 321 -36.40 -6.15 -15.17
CA PRO A 321 -37.78 -6.54 -15.47
C PRO A 321 -38.77 -5.94 -14.47
N PRO A 322 -40.04 -5.73 -14.87
CA PRO A 322 -41.04 -5.06 -14.04
C PRO A 322 -41.47 -5.91 -12.85
N ASN A 323 -41.62 -5.26 -11.69
CA ASN A 323 -42.09 -5.83 -10.44
C ASN A 323 -43.49 -6.44 -10.60
N HIS A 324 -43.65 -7.70 -10.16
CA HIS A 324 -44.97 -8.27 -9.89
C HIS A 324 -45.48 -7.74 -8.54
N GLU A 325 -46.64 -7.07 -8.59
CA GLU A 325 -47.43 -6.65 -7.43
C GLU A 325 -47.95 -7.86 -6.64
N TYR A 326 -47.84 -7.83 -5.32
CA TYR A 326 -48.64 -8.66 -4.42
C TYR A 326 -49.68 -7.78 -3.71
N PRO A 327 -50.96 -8.17 -3.65
CA PRO A 327 -52.01 -7.33 -3.11
C PRO A 327 -52.09 -7.41 -1.58
N LEU A 328 -52.33 -6.24 -0.98
CA LEU A 328 -52.75 -6.05 0.40
C LEU A 328 -54.09 -6.72 0.65
N ARG A 329 -54.20 -7.53 1.71
CA ARG A 329 -55.49 -8.02 2.22
C ARG A 329 -55.73 -7.41 3.60
N GLY A 330 -56.70 -6.50 3.67
CA GLY A 330 -57.20 -5.92 4.91
C GLY A 330 -58.32 -6.76 5.55
N SER A 331 -58.49 -6.48 6.85
CA SER A 331 -59.68 -6.60 7.70
C SER A 331 -60.27 -7.98 8.01
N ASN A 332 -60.36 -8.30 9.31
CA ASN A 332 -61.66 -8.42 9.98
C ASN A 332 -61.57 -8.17 11.49
N ILE A 333 -62.45 -7.28 11.93
CA ILE A 333 -62.95 -7.06 13.29
C ILE A 333 -63.94 -8.19 13.59
N ILE A 334 -64.02 -8.69 14.84
CA ILE A 334 -65.26 -9.06 15.54
C ILE A 334 -65.00 -9.09 17.05
N THR A 335 -65.96 -8.49 17.74
CA THR A 335 -66.23 -8.32 19.16
C THR A 335 -66.44 -9.61 19.94
N SER A 336 -66.01 -9.61 21.22
CA SER A 336 -66.89 -9.65 22.40
C SER A 336 -66.06 -9.62 23.67
#